data_AF-A0A7C3NCJ5-F1
#
_entry.id   AF-A0A7C3NCJ5-F1
#
_cell.length_a   1.000
_cell.length_b   1.000
_cell.length_c   1.000
_cell.angle_alpha   90.00
_cell.angle_beta   90.00
_cell.angle_gamma   90.00
#
_symmetry.space_group_name_H-M   'P 1'
#
loop_
_entity.id
_entity.type
_entity.pdbx_description
1 polymer ?
#
loop_
_entity_poly.entity_id
_entity_poly.type
_entity_poly.pdbx_seq_one_letter_code
_entity_poly.pdbx_strand_id
1 'polypeptide(L)'
;GAWPLILTGFIIVGLIGWFIKALYSGQFPTYAAWPIGLLLGGAIGNFVDRFPDGRVTDFLDVGIGPTRWPTFNLADSFILIGITCLMLLSFQKKAEPTDTSAAAISPSQTQFGNEKLP
;
A
#
# COMPACT_ATOMS: atom_id res chain seq x y z
N GLY A 1 25.30 0.10 21.02
CA GLY A 1 25.89 1.14 20.14
C GLY A 1 24.80 1.78 19.31
N ALA A 2 24.93 3.06 18.95
CA ALA A 2 23.85 3.83 18.31
C ALA A 2 23.62 3.50 16.81
N TRP A 3 24.44 2.64 16.20
CA TRP A 3 24.34 2.32 14.77
C TRP A 3 22.94 1.84 14.31
N PRO A 4 22.19 1.00 15.07
CA PRO A 4 20.88 0.54 14.62
C PRO A 4 19.87 1.68 14.56
N LEU A 5 19.93 2.61 15.52
CA LEU A 5 19.11 3.81 15.53
C LEU A 5 19.42 4.69 14.31
N ILE A 6 20.69 4.90 14.01
CA ILE A 6 21.09 5.72 12.86
C ILE A 6 20.55 5.10 11.56
N LEU A 7 20.76 3.80 11.35
CA LEU A 7 20.29 3.10 10.16
C LEU A 7 18.75 3.16 10.02
N THR A 8 18.04 2.79 11.09
CA THR A 8 16.56 2.80 11.08
C THR A 8 16.01 4.20 10.85
N GLY A 9 16.61 5.23 11.45
CA GLY A 9 16.25 6.62 11.21
C GLY A 9 16.41 7.04 9.74
N PHE A 10 17.54 6.70 9.09
CA PHE A 10 17.74 6.98 7.67
C PHE A 10 16.71 6.28 6.78
N ILE A 11 16.38 5.03 7.07
CA ILE A 11 15.35 4.28 6.34
C ILE A 11 13.99 4.97 6.48
N ILE A 12 13.59 5.35 7.70
CA ILE A 12 12.31 6.02 7.97
C ILE A 12 12.23 7.35 7.22
N VAL A 13 13.29 8.18 7.28
CA VAL A 13 13.33 9.47 6.56
C VAL A 13 13.22 9.26 5.05
N GLY A 14 13.93 8.27 4.50
CA GLY A 14 13.83 7.93 3.08
C GLY A 14 12.42 7.49 2.66
N LEU A 15 11.77 6.64 3.47
CA LEU A 15 10.41 6.17 3.22
C LEU A 15 9.38 7.30 3.34
N ILE A 16 9.53 8.22 4.29
CA ILE A 16 8.68 9.42 4.40
C ILE A 16 8.83 10.29 3.16
N GLY A 17 10.07 10.58 2.73
CA GLY A 17 10.33 11.37 1.53
C GLY A 17 9.74 10.74 0.27
N TRP A 18 9.90 9.42 0.12
CA TRP A 18 9.27 8.65 -0.95
C TRP A 18 7.74 8.73 -0.88
N PHE A 19 7.15 8.54 0.30
CA PHE A 19 5.70 8.55 0.47
C PHE A 19 5.11 9.93 0.15
N ILE A 20 5.73 11.02 0.62
CA ILE A 20 5.33 12.38 0.28
C ILE A 20 5.38 12.59 -1.25
N LYS A 21 6.47 12.18 -1.90
CA LYS A 21 6.58 12.26 -3.37
C LYS A 21 5.48 11.45 -4.07
N ALA A 22 5.16 10.26 -3.56
CA ALA A 22 4.11 9.40 -4.11
C ALA A 22 2.72 10.05 -3.99
N LEU A 23 2.44 10.75 -2.88
CA LEU A 23 1.19 11.51 -2.69
C LEU A 23 1.06 12.66 -3.70
N TYR A 24 2.12 13.45 -3.91
CA TYR A 24 2.09 14.60 -4.83
C TYR A 24 2.04 14.20 -6.31
N SER A 25 2.58 13.04 -6.66
CA SER A 25 2.63 12.56 -8.05
C SER A 25 1.38 11.82 -8.50
N GLY A 26 0.40 11.62 -7.61
CA GLY A 26 -0.85 10.90 -7.94
C GLY A 26 -0.63 9.44 -8.34
N GLN A 27 0.51 8.83 -7.94
CA GLN A 27 0.88 7.46 -8.31
C GLN A 27 -0.08 6.41 -7.76
N PHE A 28 -0.78 6.71 -6.66
CA PHE A 28 -1.69 5.79 -6.01
C PHE A 28 -2.99 6.47 -5.64
N PRO A 29 -4.10 5.72 -5.63
CA PRO A 29 -5.39 6.25 -5.22
C PRO A 29 -5.37 6.65 -3.74
N THR A 30 -6.09 7.71 -3.39
CA THR A 30 -6.09 8.31 -2.03
C THR A 30 -6.42 7.31 -0.92
N TYR A 31 -7.22 6.28 -1.19
CA TYR A 31 -7.54 5.24 -0.20
C TYR A 31 -6.32 4.40 0.20
N ALA A 32 -5.30 4.27 -0.66
CA ALA A 32 -4.06 3.54 -0.36
C ALA A 32 -3.10 4.37 0.51
N ALA A 33 -3.30 5.68 0.62
CA ALA A 33 -2.48 6.54 1.47
C ALA A 33 -2.66 6.24 2.96
N TRP A 34 -3.89 5.97 3.39
CA TRP A 34 -4.21 5.67 4.79
C TRP A 34 -3.42 4.49 5.36
N PRO A 35 -3.43 3.30 4.74
CA PRO A 35 -2.70 2.18 5.30
C PRO A 35 -1.17 2.35 5.21
N ILE A 36 -0.64 3.04 4.18
CA ILE A 36 0.79 3.40 4.15
C ILE A 36 1.15 4.34 5.31
N GLY A 37 0.26 5.29 5.62
CA GLY A 37 0.38 6.16 6.79
C GLY A 37 0.40 5.38 8.10
N LEU A 38 -0.39 4.31 8.23
CA LEU A 38 -0.35 3.42 9.40
C LEU A 38 0.99 2.69 9.53
N LEU A 39 1.55 2.17 8.43
CA LEU A 39 2.87 1.53 8.43
C LEU A 39 3.96 2.53 8.88
N LEU A 40 3.99 3.72 8.29
CA LEU A 40 4.96 4.75 8.62
C LEU A 40 4.79 5.23 10.06
N GLY A 41 3.56 5.47 10.50
CA GLY A 41 3.26 5.88 11.87
C GLY A 41 3.73 4.86 12.90
N GLY A 42 3.48 3.57 12.66
CA GLY A 42 3.99 2.49 13.51
C GLY A 42 5.52 2.43 13.51
N ALA A 43 6.16 2.51 12.33
CA ALA A 43 7.62 2.53 12.24
C ALA A 43 8.24 3.72 13.01
N ILE A 44 7.65 4.91 12.90
CA ILE A 44 8.06 6.11 13.64
C ILE A 44 7.86 5.92 15.14
N GLY A 45 6.72 5.41 15.58
CA GLY A 45 6.44 5.17 17.00
C GLY A 45 7.48 4.23 17.63
N ASN A 46 7.75 3.11 16.95
CA ASN A 46 8.78 2.15 17.34
C ASN A 46 10.20 2.75 17.30
N PHE A 47 10.48 3.71 16.41
CA PHE A 47 11.77 4.39 16.35
C PHE A 47 11.95 5.39 17.50
N VAL A 48 10.92 6.19 17.79
CA VAL A 48 10.92 7.18 18.88
C VAL A 48 11.09 6.49 20.23
N ASP A 49 10.42 5.34 20.43
CA ASP A 49 10.52 4.58 21.67
C ASP A 49 11.94 4.07 21.95
N ARG A 50 12.74 3.83 20.90
CA ARG A 50 14.14 3.41 21.03
C ARG A 50 15.10 4.55 21.35
N PHE A 51 14.69 5.81 21.31
CA PHE A 51 15.58 6.95 21.53
C PHE A 51 16.20 7.02 22.95
N PRO A 52 15.47 6.70 24.03
CA PRO A 52 16.00 6.78 25.40
C PRO A 52 17.05 5.70 25.71
N ASP A 53 16.80 4.44 25.33
CA ASP A 53 17.62 3.30 25.79
C ASP A 53 17.91 2.26 24.69
N GLY A 54 17.47 2.49 23.45
CA GLY A 54 17.66 1.59 22.32
C GLY A 54 16.68 0.43 22.25
N ARG A 55 15.65 0.38 23.10
CA ARG A 55 14.68 -0.72 23.16
C ARG A 55 13.27 -0.29 22.74
N VAL A 56 12.44 -1.28 22.44
CA VAL A 56 11.00 -1.07 22.28
C VAL A 56 10.31 -1.67 23.49
N THR A 57 9.35 -0.93 24.02
CA THR A 57 8.57 -1.28 25.18
C THR A 57 7.30 -1.99 24.74
N ASP A 58 7.25 -3.29 24.92
CA ASP A 58 6.04 -4.08 24.72
C ASP A 58 5.19 -4.03 25.99
N PHE A 59 3.93 -3.60 25.85
CA PHE A 59 3.03 -3.36 26.99
C PHE A 59 1.67 -4.06 26.87
N LEU A 60 1.32 -4.59 25.70
CA LEU A 60 0.09 -5.35 25.49
C LEU A 60 0.40 -6.85 25.65
N ASP A 61 -0.19 -7.46 26.69
CA ASP A 61 -0.22 -8.91 26.91
C ASP A 61 -1.66 -9.41 26.76
N VAL A 62 -1.89 -10.31 25.81
CA VAL A 62 -3.21 -10.89 25.54
C VAL A 62 -3.13 -12.41 25.58
N GLY A 63 -4.09 -13.07 26.24
CA GLY A 63 -4.12 -14.52 26.32
C GLY A 63 -5.22 -15.06 27.21
N ILE A 64 -5.59 -16.31 27.00
CA ILE A 64 -6.65 -17.01 27.73
C ILE A 64 -6.04 -18.19 28.49
N GLY A 65 -6.18 -18.18 29.82
CA GLY A 65 -5.59 -19.20 30.68
C GLY A 65 -4.06 -19.27 30.51
N PRO A 66 -3.47 -20.48 30.36
CA PRO A 66 -2.02 -20.64 30.18
C PRO A 66 -1.53 -20.26 28.78
N THR A 67 -2.43 -20.07 27.82
CA THR A 67 -2.06 -19.71 26.44
C THR A 67 -1.96 -18.20 26.32
N ARG A 68 -0.74 -17.71 26.05
CA ARG A 68 -0.41 -16.29 25.89
C ARG A 68 0.05 -16.02 24.46
N TRP A 69 -0.44 -14.95 23.87
CA TRP A 69 0.12 -14.39 22.65
C TRP A 69 1.41 -13.63 22.99
N PRO A 70 2.40 -13.57 22.09
CA PRO A 70 3.59 -12.75 22.31
C PRO A 70 3.22 -11.30 22.62
N THR A 71 3.88 -10.70 23.61
CA THR A 71 3.65 -9.29 23.96
C THR A 71 3.97 -8.38 22.78
N PHE A 72 3.20 -7.31 22.62
CA PHE A 72 3.37 -6.35 21.53
C PHE A 72 3.04 -4.93 22.01
N ASN A 73 3.25 -3.95 21.13
CA ASN A 73 2.93 -2.55 21.40
C ASN A 73 1.93 -2.00 20.37
N LEU A 74 1.52 -0.75 20.57
CA LEU A 74 0.57 -0.09 19.67
C LEU A 74 1.15 0.16 18.27
N ALA A 75 2.46 0.38 18.15
CA ALA A 75 3.11 0.56 16.85
C ALA A 75 3.04 -0.70 15.99
N ASP A 76 3.21 -1.88 16.58
CA ASP A 76 3.05 -3.17 15.89
C ASP A 76 1.61 -3.36 15.40
N SER A 77 0.63 -2.89 16.19
CA SER A 77 -0.79 -2.93 15.80
C SER A 77 -1.06 -2.08 14.56
N PHE A 78 -0.48 -0.87 14.47
CA PHE A 78 -0.63 -0.01 13.30
C PHE A 78 0.02 -0.62 12.05
N ILE A 79 1.21 -1.21 12.20
CA ILE A 79 1.88 -1.92 11.10
C ILE A 79 1.01 -3.09 10.61
N LEU A 80 0.51 -3.92 11.53
CA LEU A 80 -0.33 -5.07 11.21
C LEU A 80 -1.62 -4.65 10.49
N ILE A 81 -2.32 -3.65 11.00
CA ILE A 81 -3.56 -3.14 10.40
C ILE A 81 -3.29 -2.58 9.01
N GLY A 82 -2.26 -1.74 8.86
CA GLY A 82 -1.95 -1.14 7.56
C GLY A 82 -1.52 -2.19 6.51
N ILE A 83 -0.74 -3.22 6.90
CA ILE A 83 -0.38 -4.32 5.99
C ILE A 83 -1.65 -5.08 5.58
N THR A 84 -2.50 -5.40 6.54
CA THR A 84 -3.78 -6.11 6.28
C THR A 84 -4.65 -5.30 5.31
N CYS A 85 -4.79 -3.98 5.52
CA CYS A 85 -5.53 -3.12 4.62
C CYS A 85 -4.92 -3.08 3.21
N LEU A 86 -3.60 -2.92 3.07
CA LEU A 86 -2.93 -2.95 1.76
C LEU A 86 -3.13 -4.29 1.05
N MET A 87 -3.05 -5.39 1.78
CA MET A 87 -3.25 -6.73 1.27
C MET A 87 -4.68 -6.91 0.74
N LEU A 88 -5.68 -6.48 1.51
CA LEU A 88 -7.09 -6.52 1.09
C LEU A 88 -7.35 -5.66 -0.15
N LEU A 89 -6.78 -4.45 -0.21
CA LEU A 89 -6.89 -3.57 -1.38
C LEU A 89 -6.25 -4.18 -2.63
N SER A 90 -5.13 -4.91 -2.47
CA SER A 90 -4.45 -5.57 -3.58
C SER A 90 -5.29 -6.69 -4.19
N PHE A 91 -6.00 -7.46 -3.37
CA PHE A 91 -6.85 -8.56 -3.85
C PHE A 91 -8.15 -8.10 -4.56
N GLN A 92 -8.63 -6.88 -4.31
CA GLN A 92 -9.84 -6.37 -4.96
C GLN A 92 -9.63 -5.95 -6.42
N LYS A 93 -8.37 -5.87 -6.89
CA LYS A 93 -8.05 -5.50 -8.27
C LYS A 93 -8.14 -6.71 -9.22
N LYS A 94 -9.33 -7.28 -9.36
CA LYS A 94 -9.65 -8.25 -10.43
C LYS A 94 -11.14 -8.22 -10.79
N ALA A 95 -11.53 -7.24 -11.59
CA ALA A 95 -12.75 -7.28 -12.39
C ALA A 95 -12.54 -6.43 -13.66
N GLU A 96 -11.82 -6.98 -14.63
CA GLU A 96 -12.21 -6.78 -16.02
C GLU A 96 -12.76 -8.11 -16.48
N PRO A 97 -14.07 -8.12 -16.79
CA PRO A 97 -14.40 -8.04 -18.20
C PRO A 97 -15.53 -7.04 -18.40
N THR A 98 -15.55 -6.36 -19.55
CA THR A 98 -16.58 -6.59 -20.57
C THR A 98 -16.16 -5.74 -21.77
N ASP A 99 -15.35 -6.33 -22.65
CA ASP A 99 -15.45 -6.04 -24.06
C ASP A 99 -16.88 -6.40 -24.50
N THR A 100 -17.84 -5.51 -24.24
CA THR A 100 -19.08 -5.49 -24.99
C THR A 100 -18.68 -4.92 -26.33
N SER A 101 -18.10 -5.80 -27.14
CA SER A 101 -18.54 -6.02 -28.50
C SER A 101 -18.90 -4.71 -29.20
N ALA A 102 -17.85 -4.02 -29.60
CA ALA A 102 -17.80 -3.13 -30.75
C ALA A 102 -18.23 -3.81 -32.07
N ALA A 103 -19.05 -4.88 -32.04
CA ALA A 103 -19.65 -5.55 -33.20
C ALA A 103 -20.99 -4.92 -33.65
N ALA A 104 -21.42 -3.80 -33.04
CA ALA A 104 -22.68 -3.14 -33.41
C ALA A 104 -22.53 -2.02 -34.46
N ILE A 105 -21.33 -1.75 -35.00
CA ILE A 105 -21.16 -0.75 -36.07
C ILE A 105 -20.85 -1.48 -37.38
N SER A 106 -21.90 -1.80 -38.13
CA SER A 106 -21.80 -1.97 -39.58
C SER A 106 -21.62 -0.58 -40.21
N PRO A 107 -20.64 -0.41 -41.09
CA PRO A 107 -20.92 0.30 -42.34
C PRO A 107 -20.47 -0.56 -43.52
N SER A 108 -21.44 -1.04 -44.27
CA SER A 108 -21.31 -1.46 -45.66
C SER A 108 -20.79 -0.28 -46.49
N GLN A 109 -19.47 -0.15 -46.64
CA GLN A 109 -18.83 0.69 -47.65
C GLN A 109 -17.45 0.08 -48.01
N THR A 110 -17.42 -0.73 -49.05
CA THR A 110 -16.21 -0.99 -49.84
C THR A 110 -16.61 -0.84 -51.30
N GLN A 111 -16.45 0.38 -51.81
CA GLN A 111 -16.31 0.61 -53.25
C GLN A 111 -15.14 -0.22 -53.76
N PHE A 112 -15.31 -0.98 -54.84
CA PHE A 112 -14.29 -1.18 -55.88
C PHE A 112 -14.97 -1.75 -57.13
N GLY A 113 -14.89 -1.03 -58.25
CA GLY A 113 -15.38 -1.54 -59.53
C GLY A 113 -15.56 -0.44 -60.57
N ASN A 114 -14.45 0.03 -61.11
CA ASN A 114 -14.42 0.85 -62.32
C ASN A 114 -15.16 0.12 -63.47
N GLU A 115 -16.09 0.78 -64.14
CA GLU A 115 -16.34 0.49 -65.55
C GLU A 115 -16.60 1.80 -66.32
N LYS A 116 -15.72 2.09 -67.27
CA LYS A 116 -15.83 3.15 -68.26
C LYS A 116 -16.78 2.69 -69.38
N LEU A 117 -17.64 3.61 -69.84
CA LEU A 117 -18.13 3.92 -71.21
C LEU A 117 -17.95 2.84 -72.32
N PRO A 118 -18.94 2.65 -73.22
CA PRO A 118 -19.47 3.70 -74.11
C PRO A 118 -20.88 4.22 -73.79
#